data_AF-A0A392RU57-F1
#
_entry.id   AF-A0A392RU57-F1
#
_cell.length_a   1.000
_cell.length_b   1.000
_cell.length_c   1.000
_cell.angle_alpha   90.00
_cell.angle_beta   90.00
_cell.angle_gamma   90.00
#
_symmetry.space_group_name_H-M   'P 1'
#
loop_
_entity.id
_entity.type
_entity.pdbx_description
1 polymer ?
#
loop_
_entity_poly.entity_id
_entity_poly.type
_entity_poly.pdbx_seq_one_letter_code
_entity_poly.pdbx_strand_id
1 'polypeptide(L)' 'MTRMEGADMVSSFLGLDREGVLDAFAETNGPHLKHFFLEAIYIDNRGFAYQALAENKSMHE' A
#
# COMPACT_ATOMS: atom_id res chain seq x y z
N MET A 1 8.93 5.48 15.03
CA MET A 1 9.69 5.48 13.77
C MET A 1 9.47 6.82 13.10
N THR A 2 10.52 7.59 12.89
CA THR A 2 10.48 8.88 12.19
C THR A 2 10.44 8.66 10.68
N ARG A 3 10.02 9.68 9.92
CA ARG A 3 10.03 9.63 8.45
C ARG A 3 11.42 9.38 7.88
N MET A 4 12.46 9.89 8.55
CA MET A 4 13.86 9.68 8.16
C MET A 4 14.28 8.23 8.38
N GLU A 5 13.97 7.67 9.56
CA GLU A 5 14.22 6.25 9.85
C GLU A 5 13.48 5.32 8.88
N GLY A 6 12.24 5.67 8.49
CA GLY A 6 11.48 4.93 7.50
C GLY A 6 12.11 4.98 6.11
N ALA A 7 12.65 6.13 5.70
CA ALA A 7 13.28 6.30 4.40
C ALA A 7 14.60 5.51 4.31
N ASP A 8 15.39 5.53 5.38
CA ASP A 8 16.63 4.75 5.49
C ASP A 8 16.35 3.24 5.38
N MET A 9 15.30 2.77 6.04
CA MET A 9 14.90 1.36 5.98
C MET A 9 14.44 0.94 4.58
N VAL A 10 13.57 1.72 3.93
CA VAL A 10 13.04 1.43 2.59
C VAL A 10 14.16 1.50 1.55
N SER A 11 15.01 2.52 1.62
CA SER A 11 16.19 2.66 0.75
C SER A 11 17.12 1.46 0.89
N SER A 12 17.46 1.04 2.11
CA SER A 12 18.33 -0.11 2.34
C SER A 12 17.70 -1.43 1.92
N PHE A 13 16.39 -1.60 2.08
CA PHE A 13 15.71 -2.87 1.80
C PHE A 13 15.42 -3.06 0.31
N LEU A 14 15.05 -1.98 -0.39
CA LEU A 14 14.67 -2.02 -1.81
C LEU A 14 15.80 -1.57 -2.75
N GLY A 15 16.93 -1.09 -2.22
CA GLY A 15 18.04 -0.55 -3.02
C GLY A 15 17.68 0.73 -3.77
N LEU A 16 16.70 1.48 -3.28
CA LEU A 16 16.22 2.72 -3.90
C LEU A 16 16.99 3.93 -3.36
N ASP A 17 17.07 4.97 -4.19
CA ASP A 17 17.64 6.24 -3.75
C ASP A 17 16.84 6.85 -2.59
N ARG A 18 17.56 7.31 -1.58
CA ARG A 18 16.99 7.81 -0.34
C ARG A 18 16.18 9.09 -0.55
N GLU A 19 16.63 9.97 -1.43
CA GLU A 19 15.95 11.23 -1.76
C GLU A 19 14.66 10.95 -2.53
N GLY A 20 14.72 10.03 -3.51
CA GLY A 20 13.52 9.54 -4.21
C GLY A 20 12.49 8.88 -3.28
N VAL A 21 12.92 8.15 -2.25
CA VAL A 21 12.02 7.61 -1.22
C VAL A 21 11.41 8.71 -0.35
N LEU A 22 12.17 9.75 -0.02
CA LEU A 22 11.67 10.89 0.74
C LEU A 22 10.68 11.74 -0.06
N ASP A 23 10.90 11.89 -1.36
CA ASP A 23 9.99 12.55 -2.29
C ASP A 23 8.72 11.72 -2.47
N ALA A 24 8.83 10.39 -2.62
CA ALA A 24 7.68 9.50 -2.62
C ALA A 24 6.89 9.60 -1.30
N PHE A 25 7.57 9.70 -0.15
CA PHE A 25 6.93 9.99 1.14
C PHE A 25 6.31 11.40 1.20
N ALA A 26 6.76 12.34 0.38
CA ALA A 26 6.24 13.72 0.32
C ALA A 26 4.99 13.79 -0.55
N GLU A 27 5.02 13.08 -1.67
CA GLU A 27 3.89 12.87 -2.57
C GLU A 27 2.79 12.07 -1.87
N THR A 28 3.18 11.01 -1.14
CA THR A 28 2.27 10.22 -0.29
C THR A 28 2.01 10.86 1.09
N ASN A 29 2.52 12.08 1.32
CA ASN A 29 2.08 12.97 2.40
C ASN A 29 0.78 13.71 2.01
N GLY A 30 0.23 13.46 0.81
CA GLY A 30 -1.23 13.40 0.64
C GLY A 30 -1.80 12.46 1.70
N PRO A 31 -2.96 12.80 2.28
CA PRO A 31 -3.39 12.37 3.61
C PRO A 31 -3.08 10.90 3.80
N HIS A 32 -2.19 10.55 4.75
CA HIS A 32 -1.87 9.18 5.16
C HIS A 32 -3.03 8.32 4.77
N LEU A 33 -2.91 7.40 3.79
CA LEU A 33 -4.03 6.61 3.26
C LEU A 33 -4.98 6.36 4.42
N LYS A 34 -6.04 7.19 4.53
CA LYS A 34 -6.68 7.37 5.85
C LYS A 34 -7.12 5.97 6.25
N HIS A 35 -7.14 5.63 7.53
CA HIS A 35 -7.60 4.30 7.92
C HIS A 35 -8.86 3.87 7.12
N PHE A 36 -9.79 4.82 6.98
CA PHE A 36 -10.96 4.77 6.09
C PHE A 36 -10.68 4.37 4.63
N PHE A 37 -9.64 4.91 3.99
CA PHE A 37 -9.27 4.63 2.61
C PHE A 37 -8.71 3.20 2.45
N LEU A 38 -7.87 2.74 3.39
CA LEU A 38 -7.40 1.35 3.43
C LEU A 38 -8.54 0.37 3.74
N GLU A 39 -9.43 0.76 4.63
CA GLU A 39 -10.63 0.00 4.99
C GLU A 39 -11.58 -0.15 3.79
N ALA A 40 -11.79 0.91 3.00
CA ALA A 40 -12.57 0.85 1.77
C ALA A 40 -11.96 -0.14 0.76
N ILE A 41 -10.66 -0.04 0.49
CA ILE A 41 -9.94 -0.96 -0.41
C ILE A 41 -10.07 -2.41 0.08
N TYR A 42 -9.98 -2.64 1.39
CA TYR A 42 -10.12 -3.97 1.97
C TYR A 42 -11.55 -4.52 1.82
N ILE A 43 -12.57 -3.72 2.08
CA ILE A 43 -13.98 -4.12 1.93
C ILE A 43 -14.30 -4.47 0.47
N ASP A 44 -13.84 -3.64 -0.47
CA ASP A 44 -14.08 -3.84 -1.90
C ASP A 44 -13.41 -5.12 -2.40
N ASN A 45 -12.13 -5.33 -2.09
CA ASN A 45 -11.43 -6.56 -2.45
C ASN A 45 -12.03 -7.81 -1.80
N ARG A 46 -12.51 -7.70 -0.56
CA ARG A 46 -13.23 -8.81 0.09
C ARG A 46 -14.56 -9.12 -0.61
N GLY A 47 -15.27 -8.09 -1.09
CA GLY A 47 -16.47 -8.24 -1.91
C GLY A 47 -16.19 -8.98 -3.22
N PHE A 48 -15.15 -8.57 -3.94
CA PHE A 48 -14.70 -9.26 -5.15
C PHE A 48 -14.26 -10.69 -4.88
N ALA A 49 -13.58 -10.93 -3.76
CA ALA A 49 -13.17 -12.26 -3.32
C ALA A 49 -14.39 -13.18 -3.11
N TYR A 50 -15.44 -12.69 -2.43
CA TYR A 50 -16.65 -13.47 -2.25
C TYR A 50 -17.43 -13.69 -3.56
N GLN A 51 -17.45 -12.68 -4.43
CA GLN A 51 -18.12 -12.80 -5.71
C GLN A 51 -17.43 -13.84 -6.62
N ALA A 52 -16.11 -13.78 -6.79
CA ALA A 52 -15.43 -14.76 -7.63
C ALA A 52 -15.41 -16.16 -7.00
N LEU A 53 -15.46 -16.29 -5.66
CA LEU A 53 -15.75 -17.57 -5.00
C LEU A 53 -17.14 -18.10 -5.35
N ALA A 54 -18.17 -17.26 -5.31
CA ALA A 54 -19.54 -17.63 -5.68
C ALA A 54 -19.68 -17.98 -7.17
N GLU A 55 -18.88 -17.33 -8.03
CA GLU A 55 -18.82 -17.59 -9.46
C GLU A 55 -17.86 -18.75 -9.84
N ASN A 56 -17.24 -19.42 -8.85
CA ASN A 56 -16.24 -20.47 -9.03
C ASN A 56 -15.07 -20.06 -9.95
N LYS A 57 -14.72 -18.77 -9.95
CA LYS A 57 -13.57 -18.22 -10.67
C LYS A 57 -12.32 -18.39 -9.80
N SER A 58 -11.29 -19.02 -10.35
CA SER A 58 -9.97 -19.12 -9.74
C SER A 58 -9.44 -17.72 -9.43
N MET A 59 -9.07 -17.46 -8.18
CA MET A 59 -8.45 -16.19 -7.74
C MET A 59 -6.95 -16.12 -8.05
N HIS A 60 -6.42 -17.05 -8.83
CA HIS A 60 -5.02 -17.10 -9.23
C HIS A 60 -4.88 -16.84 -10.72
N GLU A 61 -4.28 -15.70 -11.05
CA GLU A 61 -3.31 -15.53 -12.14
C GLU A 61 -2.15 -14.65 -11.64
#